data_AF-A0A7C7L4B8-F1
#
_entry.id   AF-A0A7C7L4B8-F1
#
_cell.length_a   1.000
_cell.length_b   1.000
_cell.length_c   1.000
_cell.angle_alpha   90.00
_cell.angle_beta   90.00
_cell.angle_gamma   90.00
#
_symmetry.space_group_name_H-M   'P 1'
#
loop_
_entity.id
_entity.type
_entity.pdbx_description
1 polymer ?
#
loop_
_entity_poly.entity_id
_entity_poly.type
_entity_poly.pdbx_seq_one_letter_code
_entity_poly.pdbx_strand_id
1 'polypeptide(L)'
;MLEKLLLIIVEAALELVPPECRKHPSVVKDAKRRGKTPGEVLLDRSYHHAAMKELRNSHKRGRPDITHFSLLEALGSPLNRKGMLETYVTTIDNYVIYVKPYVRLPKNYDRFKGLVEQLYRKQVITAEDGRELLSIQRKPLRQLLKELSPSTVLLMSE
;
A
#
# COMPACT_ATOMS: atom_id res chain seq x y z
N MET A 1 6.58 20.66 -21.49
CA MET A 1 5.97 19.50 -20.82
C MET A 1 5.16 20.03 -19.64
N LEU A 2 3.99 19.48 -19.33
CA LEU A 2 3.30 19.86 -18.08
C LEU A 2 4.13 19.38 -16.88
N GLU A 3 4.41 20.27 -15.95
CA GLU A 3 4.97 19.91 -14.65
C GLU A 3 3.96 19.05 -13.87
N LYS A 4 4.44 17.97 -13.25
CA LYS A 4 3.62 17.07 -12.44
C LYS A 4 4.09 17.10 -11.00
N LEU A 5 3.14 17.02 -10.08
CA LEU A 5 3.40 16.76 -8.68
C LEU A 5 3.58 15.26 -8.47
N LEU A 6 4.66 14.87 -7.80
CA LEU A 6 4.88 13.50 -7.37
C LEU A 6 4.51 13.39 -5.89
N LEU A 7 3.45 12.64 -5.59
CA LEU A 7 3.06 12.33 -4.21
C LEU A 7 3.56 10.95 -3.85
N ILE A 8 4.41 10.88 -2.83
CA ILE A 8 4.95 9.62 -2.32
C ILE A 8 4.50 9.46 -0.86
N ILE A 9 3.61 8.49 -0.60
CA ILE A 9 3.30 8.08 0.77
C ILE A 9 4.47 7.22 1.26
N VAL A 10 5.18 7.68 2.28
CA VAL A 10 6.40 7.02 2.78
C VAL A 10 6.13 6.16 4.01
N GLU A 11 6.88 5.05 4.13
CA GLU A 11 6.76 4.09 5.25
C GLU A 11 5.32 3.62 5.51
N ALA A 12 4.52 3.46 4.46
CA ALA A 12 3.14 3.04 4.56
C ALA A 12 3.01 1.72 5.32
N ALA A 13 2.05 1.65 6.24
CA ALA A 13 1.76 0.49 7.08
C ALA A 13 0.99 -0.62 6.31
N LEU A 14 1.46 -0.91 5.09
CA LEU A 14 1.03 -2.00 4.23
C LEU A 14 2.10 -3.07 4.23
N GLU A 15 1.73 -4.29 4.62
CA GLU A 15 2.56 -5.48 4.56
C GLU A 15 1.69 -6.71 4.82
N LEU A 16 2.07 -7.86 4.27
CA LEU A 16 1.45 -9.12 4.66
C LEU A 16 1.85 -9.51 6.09
N VAL A 17 1.07 -10.38 6.73
CA VAL A 17 1.37 -10.80 8.10
C VAL A 17 2.79 -11.42 8.17
N PRO A 18 3.67 -10.84 9.01
CA PRO A 18 5.06 -11.29 9.15
C PRO A 18 5.15 -12.72 9.70
N PRO A 19 6.20 -13.49 9.35
CA PRO A 19 6.37 -14.88 9.79
C PRO A 19 6.20 -15.09 11.30
N GLU A 20 6.67 -14.14 12.10
CA GLU A 20 6.65 -14.19 13.57
C GLU A 20 5.22 -14.18 14.13
N CYS A 21 4.27 -13.58 13.42
CA CYS A 21 2.87 -13.45 13.85
C CYS A 21 1.94 -14.52 13.28
N ARG A 22 2.37 -15.27 12.25
CA ARG A 22 1.46 -16.15 11.46
C ARG A 22 0.78 -17.25 12.28
N LYS A 23 1.41 -17.69 13.37
CA LYS A 23 0.88 -18.74 14.26
C LYS A 23 -0.05 -18.19 15.34
N HIS A 24 -0.12 -16.87 15.53
CA HIS A 24 -0.90 -16.27 16.59
C HIS A 24 -2.41 -16.52 16.35
N PRO A 25 -3.20 -16.89 17.38
CA PRO A 25 -4.61 -17.25 17.21
C PRO A 25 -5.47 -16.20 16.50
N SER A 26 -5.22 -14.90 16.77
CA SER A 26 -5.96 -13.81 16.12
C SER A 26 -5.74 -13.76 14.61
N VAL A 27 -4.51 -14.02 14.14
CA VAL A 27 -4.16 -14.07 12.71
C VAL A 27 -4.77 -15.31 12.07
N VAL A 28 -4.60 -16.48 12.70
CA VAL A 28 -5.14 -17.74 12.18
C VAL A 28 -6.66 -17.67 12.03
N LYS A 29 -7.35 -17.07 13.01
CA LYS A 29 -8.81 -16.86 12.97
C LYS A 29 -9.22 -15.94 11.81
N ASP A 30 -8.53 -14.82 11.61
CA ASP A 30 -8.84 -13.91 10.50
C ASP A 30 -8.59 -14.57 9.13
N ALA A 31 -7.44 -15.21 8.97
CA ALA A 31 -7.08 -15.92 7.76
C ALA A 31 -8.11 -17.00 7.40
N LYS A 32 -8.49 -17.84 8.38
CA LYS A 32 -9.54 -18.86 8.20
C LYS A 32 -10.87 -18.24 7.80
N ARG A 33 -11.31 -17.17 8.48
CA ARG A 33 -12.55 -16.46 8.15
C ARG A 33 -12.55 -15.94 6.70
N ARG A 34 -11.39 -15.53 6.19
CA ARG A 34 -11.22 -14.98 4.84
C ARG A 34 -10.87 -16.04 3.79
N GLY A 35 -10.78 -17.32 4.17
CA GLY A 35 -10.41 -18.41 3.27
C GLY A 35 -8.99 -18.32 2.73
N LYS A 36 -8.06 -17.77 3.53
CA LYS A 36 -6.65 -17.53 3.16
C LYS A 36 -5.70 -18.19 4.13
N THR A 37 -4.45 -18.35 3.72
CA THR A 37 -3.38 -18.69 4.67
C THR A 37 -2.94 -17.45 5.46
N PRO A 38 -2.44 -17.58 6.70
CA PRO A 38 -1.96 -16.44 7.49
C PRO A 38 -0.99 -15.51 6.77
N GLY A 39 -0.10 -16.07 5.94
CA GLY A 39 0.89 -15.28 5.19
C GLY A 39 0.34 -14.50 4.00
N GLU A 40 -0.91 -14.73 3.59
CA GLU A 40 -1.56 -14.03 2.46
C GLU A 40 -2.50 -12.90 2.92
N VAL A 41 -2.64 -12.72 4.22
CA VAL A 41 -3.49 -11.70 4.82
C VAL A 41 -2.65 -10.44 5.08
N LEU A 42 -3.24 -9.27 4.84
CA LEU A 42 -2.63 -8.00 5.18
C LEU A 42 -2.59 -7.80 6.70
N LEU A 43 -1.47 -7.31 7.24
CA LEU A 43 -1.38 -6.96 8.64
C LEU A 43 -2.31 -5.77 8.94
N ASP A 44 -3.23 -5.94 9.88
CA ASP A 44 -4.20 -4.91 10.27
C ASP A 44 -4.40 -4.96 11.79
N ARG A 45 -4.11 -3.85 12.46
CA ARG A 45 -4.19 -3.73 13.92
C ARG A 45 -5.59 -4.02 14.44
N SER A 46 -6.64 -3.73 13.68
CA SER A 46 -8.03 -3.97 14.09
C SER A 46 -8.31 -5.45 14.35
N TYR A 47 -7.56 -6.36 13.70
CA TYR A 47 -7.70 -7.81 13.86
C TYR A 47 -6.48 -8.45 14.54
N HIS A 48 -5.29 -7.88 14.34
CA HIS A 48 -4.02 -8.51 14.71
C HIS A 48 -3.33 -7.83 15.90
N HIS A 49 -3.99 -6.89 16.60
CA HIS A 49 -3.39 -6.12 17.71
C HIS A 49 -2.58 -6.99 18.69
N ALA A 50 -3.17 -8.10 19.17
CA ALA A 50 -2.50 -9.00 20.10
C ALA A 50 -1.24 -9.66 19.52
N ALA A 51 -1.30 -10.09 18.25
CA ALA A 51 -0.15 -10.68 17.55
C ALA A 51 0.99 -9.67 17.31
N MET A 52 0.64 -8.38 17.20
CA MET A 52 1.58 -7.32 16.85
C MET A 52 2.39 -6.78 18.04
N LYS A 53 2.07 -7.16 19.28
CA LYS A 53 2.74 -6.62 20.48
C LYS A 53 4.25 -6.85 20.46
N GLU A 54 4.68 -8.02 20.01
CA GLU A 54 6.09 -8.42 19.93
C GLU A 54 6.79 -7.98 18.65
N LEU A 55 6.08 -7.32 17.73
CA LEU A 55 6.70 -6.86 16.48
C LEU A 55 7.57 -5.64 16.74
N ARG A 56 8.79 -5.67 16.19
CA ARG A 56 9.62 -4.48 16.09
C ARG A 56 8.86 -3.36 15.39
N ASN A 57 8.95 -2.14 15.93
CA ASN A 57 8.26 -0.95 15.45
C ASN A 57 6.74 -1.15 15.31
N SER A 58 6.13 -1.95 16.19
CA SER A 58 4.71 -2.28 16.11
C SER A 58 3.84 -1.04 15.94
N HIS A 59 4.14 0.08 16.61
CA HIS A 59 3.41 1.35 16.51
C HIS A 59 3.28 1.91 15.08
N LYS A 60 4.23 1.63 14.17
CA LYS A 60 4.18 2.05 12.76
C LYS A 60 3.43 1.07 11.84
N ARG A 61 3.00 -0.09 12.34
CA ARG A 61 2.53 -1.22 11.53
C ARG A 61 1.03 -1.41 11.64
N GLY A 62 0.48 -2.12 10.65
CA GLY A 62 -0.92 -2.57 10.62
C GLY A 62 -1.95 -1.46 10.60
N ARG A 63 -1.70 -0.39 9.83
CA ARG A 63 -2.66 0.71 9.58
C ARG A 63 -2.89 0.93 8.08
N PRO A 64 -3.42 -0.08 7.35
CA PRO A 64 -3.70 0.06 5.92
C PRO A 64 -4.71 1.16 5.60
N ASP A 65 -5.58 1.47 6.56
CA ASP A 65 -6.64 2.46 6.50
C ASP A 65 -6.10 3.87 6.18
N ILE A 66 -4.93 4.23 6.74
CA ILE A 66 -4.31 5.53 6.49
C ILE A 66 -3.95 5.66 5.01
N THR A 67 -3.24 4.66 4.46
CA THR A 67 -2.86 4.65 3.05
C THR A 67 -4.08 4.57 2.14
N HIS A 68 -5.10 3.79 2.52
CA HIS A 68 -6.36 3.72 1.78
C HIS A 68 -7.02 5.08 1.64
N PHE A 69 -7.21 5.78 2.76
CA PHE A 69 -7.81 7.11 2.79
C PHE A 69 -6.99 8.11 1.97
N SER A 70 -5.67 8.18 2.21
CA SER A 70 -4.79 9.09 1.47
C SER A 70 -4.81 8.85 -0.04
N LEU A 71 -4.86 7.59 -0.49
CA LEU A 71 -4.95 7.27 -1.91
C LEU A 71 -6.30 7.66 -2.52
N LEU A 72 -7.41 7.49 -1.80
CA LEU A 72 -8.73 7.91 -2.28
C LEU A 72 -8.78 9.44 -2.48
N GLU A 73 -8.25 10.21 -1.53
CA GLU A 73 -8.17 11.67 -1.63
C GLU A 73 -7.25 12.11 -2.77
N ALA A 74 -6.06 11.53 -2.86
CA ALA A 74 -5.10 11.83 -3.92
C ALA A 74 -5.69 11.57 -5.31
N LEU A 75 -6.25 10.39 -5.54
CA LEU A 75 -6.83 10.00 -6.83
C LEU A 75 -8.14 10.74 -7.15
N GLY A 76 -8.90 11.14 -6.12
CA GLY A 76 -10.12 11.93 -6.26
C GLY A 76 -9.88 13.40 -6.61
N SER A 77 -8.66 13.90 -6.36
CA SER A 77 -8.31 15.32 -6.47
C SER A 77 -8.44 15.89 -7.90
N PRO A 78 -8.71 17.21 -8.03
CA PRO A 78 -8.68 17.88 -9.34
C PRO A 78 -7.34 17.74 -10.06
N LEU A 79 -6.23 17.67 -9.32
CA LEU A 79 -4.88 17.54 -9.87
C LEU A 79 -4.69 16.20 -10.57
N ASN A 80 -5.15 15.11 -9.95
CA ASN A 80 -5.13 13.78 -10.57
C ASN A 80 -6.03 13.72 -11.82
N ARG A 81 -7.23 14.32 -11.76
CA ARG A 81 -8.15 14.38 -12.92
C ARG A 81 -7.56 15.12 -14.12
N LYS A 82 -6.69 16.10 -13.87
CA LYS A 82 -5.97 16.86 -14.91
C LYS A 82 -4.69 16.15 -15.38
N GLY A 83 -4.36 14.97 -14.86
CA GLY A 83 -3.12 14.24 -15.20
C GLY A 83 -1.84 14.87 -14.66
N MET A 84 -1.97 15.75 -13.66
CA MET A 84 -0.87 16.52 -13.06
C MET A 84 -0.35 15.93 -11.73
N LEU A 85 -0.91 14.79 -11.30
CA LEU A 85 -0.47 14.06 -10.11
C LEU A 85 -0.01 12.66 -10.52
N GLU A 86 1.14 12.25 -10.00
CA GLU A 86 1.57 10.85 -9.99
C GLU A 86 1.71 10.41 -8.53
N THR A 87 1.18 9.24 -8.21
CA THR A 87 1.11 8.75 -6.83
C THR A 87 1.87 7.44 -6.69
N TYR A 88 2.70 7.38 -5.65
CA TYR A 88 3.52 6.24 -5.29
C TYR A 88 3.35 5.95 -3.80
N VAL A 89 3.51 4.70 -3.40
CA VAL A 89 3.51 4.30 -1.99
C VAL A 89 4.77 3.50 -1.73
N THR A 90 5.60 3.93 -0.78
CA THR A 90 6.66 3.09 -0.23
C THR A 90 6.17 2.46 1.06
N THR A 91 6.35 1.16 1.19
CA THR A 91 5.82 0.38 2.32
C THR A 91 6.90 0.16 3.39
N ILE A 92 6.46 -0.15 4.60
CA ILE A 92 7.35 -0.47 5.73
C ILE A 92 8.23 -1.71 5.48
N ASP A 93 7.78 -2.63 4.59
CA ASP A 93 8.52 -3.82 4.17
C ASP A 93 9.36 -3.62 2.89
N ASN A 94 9.66 -2.37 2.53
CA ASN A 94 10.54 -1.95 1.43
C ASN A 94 10.04 -2.31 0.02
N TYR A 95 8.74 -2.22 -0.20
CA TYR A 95 8.17 -2.20 -1.55
C TYR A 95 7.82 -0.79 -1.98
N VAL A 96 7.80 -0.59 -3.29
CA VAL A 96 7.19 0.56 -3.96
C VAL A 96 5.97 0.04 -4.70
N ILE A 97 4.82 0.65 -4.44
CA ILE A 97 3.60 0.47 -5.21
C ILE A 97 3.45 1.66 -6.15
N TYR A 98 3.37 1.36 -7.44
CA TYR A 98 3.10 2.30 -8.51
C TYR A 98 1.59 2.35 -8.73
N VAL A 99 0.99 3.55 -8.64
CA VAL A 99 -0.46 3.74 -8.74
C VAL A 99 -0.78 4.51 -10.02
N LYS A 100 -1.46 3.87 -10.98
CA LYS A 100 -1.82 4.57 -12.21
C LYS A 100 -2.91 5.62 -11.94
N PRO A 101 -2.83 6.83 -12.52
CA PRO A 101 -3.72 7.95 -12.18
C PRO A 101 -5.21 7.68 -12.50
N TYR A 102 -5.50 6.75 -13.41
CA TYR A 102 -6.86 6.36 -13.79
C TYR A 102 -7.42 5.19 -12.97
N VAL A 103 -6.66 4.62 -12.03
CA VAL A 103 -7.15 3.51 -11.21
C VAL A 103 -8.32 3.97 -10.33
N ARG A 104 -9.35 3.13 -10.27
CA ARG A 104 -10.49 3.33 -9.36
C ARG A 104 -10.35 2.38 -8.19
N LEU A 105 -9.72 2.84 -7.11
CA LEU A 105 -9.56 2.02 -5.92
C LEU A 105 -10.92 1.71 -5.26
N PRO A 106 -11.08 0.52 -4.65
CA PRO A 106 -12.28 0.21 -3.89
C PRO A 106 -12.49 1.22 -2.76
N LYS A 107 -13.68 1.83 -2.69
CA LYS A 107 -14.05 2.70 -1.56
C LYS A 107 -14.27 1.92 -0.27
N ASN A 108 -14.68 0.66 -0.37
CA ASN A 108 -14.83 -0.22 0.78
C ASN A 108 -13.45 -0.74 1.22
N TYR A 109 -13.16 -0.59 2.50
CA TYR A 109 -11.86 -0.93 3.09
C TYR A 109 -11.50 -2.42 2.97
N ASP A 110 -12.43 -3.35 3.18
CA ASP A 110 -12.15 -4.78 3.06
C ASP A 110 -11.85 -5.19 1.61
N ARG A 111 -12.51 -4.57 0.63
CA ARG A 111 -12.17 -4.75 -0.79
C ARG A 111 -10.79 -4.19 -1.12
N PHE A 112 -10.41 -3.05 -0.53
CA PHE A 112 -9.06 -2.50 -0.68
C PHE A 112 -8.00 -3.45 -0.11
N LYS A 113 -8.20 -4.01 1.09
CA LYS A 113 -7.29 -5.04 1.64
C LYS A 113 -7.14 -6.23 0.69
N GLY A 114 -8.25 -6.74 0.18
CA GLY A 114 -8.24 -7.84 -0.81
C GLY A 114 -7.43 -7.52 -2.06
N LEU A 115 -7.55 -6.29 -2.57
CA LEU A 115 -6.78 -5.80 -3.72
C LEU A 115 -5.28 -5.71 -3.40
N VAL A 116 -4.89 -5.16 -2.25
CA VAL A 116 -3.47 -5.06 -1.84
C VAL A 116 -2.86 -6.46 -1.66
N GLU A 117 -3.57 -7.38 -1.02
CA GLU A 117 -3.12 -8.77 -0.88
C GLU A 117 -2.95 -9.46 -2.25
N GLN A 118 -3.88 -9.22 -3.17
CA GLN A 118 -3.74 -9.69 -4.55
C GLN A 118 -2.53 -9.06 -5.25
N LEU A 119 -2.26 -7.77 -5.00
CA LEU A 119 -1.10 -7.07 -5.56
C LEU A 119 0.21 -7.67 -5.05
N TYR A 120 0.34 -7.94 -3.75
CA TYR A 120 1.51 -8.66 -3.21
C TYR A 120 1.70 -10.03 -3.87
N ARG A 121 0.62 -10.77 -4.13
CA ARG A 121 0.71 -12.09 -4.76
C ARG A 121 1.06 -12.02 -6.26
N LYS A 122 0.40 -11.15 -7.02
CA LYS A 122 0.50 -11.09 -8.49
C LYS A 122 1.59 -10.14 -8.98
N GLN A 123 2.13 -9.28 -8.13
CA GLN A 123 3.05 -8.18 -8.42
C GLN A 123 2.48 -7.08 -9.34
N VAL A 124 1.48 -7.40 -10.18
CA VAL A 124 0.78 -6.47 -11.06
C VAL A 124 -0.73 -6.74 -11.01
N ILE A 125 -1.52 -5.69 -10.99
CA ILE A 125 -2.97 -5.73 -11.18
C ILE A 125 -3.30 -5.04 -12.49
N THR A 126 -4.01 -5.74 -13.36
CA THR A 126 -4.50 -5.22 -14.64
C THR A 126 -6.02 -5.10 -14.62
N ALA A 127 -6.55 -4.18 -15.43
CA ALA A 127 -7.96 -4.15 -15.80
C ALA A 127 -8.29 -5.31 -16.75
N GLU A 128 -9.59 -5.51 -17.02
CA GLU A 128 -10.08 -6.54 -17.96
C GLU A 128 -9.53 -6.35 -19.38
N ASP A 129 -9.32 -5.09 -19.78
CA ASP A 129 -8.72 -4.72 -21.07
C ASP A 129 -7.17 -4.83 -21.10
N GLY A 130 -6.56 -5.38 -20.04
CA GLY A 130 -5.12 -5.62 -19.94
C GLY A 130 -4.29 -4.42 -19.48
N ARG A 131 -4.88 -3.23 -19.31
CA ARG A 131 -4.14 -2.07 -18.81
C ARG A 131 -3.68 -2.27 -17.37
N GLU A 132 -2.43 -1.97 -17.07
CA GLU A 132 -1.92 -1.96 -15.70
C GLU A 132 -2.67 -0.91 -14.85
N LEU A 133 -3.02 -1.28 -13.63
CA LEU A 133 -3.66 -0.41 -12.64
C LEU A 133 -2.73 -0.12 -11.46
N LEU A 134 -2.09 -1.19 -10.97
CA LEU A 134 -1.15 -1.16 -9.86
C LEU A 134 0.00 -2.12 -10.18
N SER A 135 1.22 -1.76 -9.80
CA SER A 135 2.35 -2.69 -9.74
C SER A 135 3.14 -2.49 -8.46
N ILE A 136 3.78 -3.54 -7.98
CA ILE A 136 4.58 -3.53 -6.76
C ILE A 136 5.97 -4.11 -7.05
N GLN A 137 7.00 -3.46 -6.52
CA GLN A 137 8.39 -3.91 -6.68
C GLN A 137 9.15 -3.70 -5.38
N ARG A 138 9.98 -4.67 -4.98
CA ARG A 138 10.85 -4.51 -3.82
C ARG A 138 11.98 -3.55 -4.16
N LYS A 139 11.96 -2.36 -3.56
CA LYS A 139 12.86 -1.25 -3.91
C LYS A 139 12.89 -0.23 -2.75
N PRO A 140 14.07 0.27 -2.34
CA PRO A 140 14.15 1.32 -1.33
C PRO A 140 13.74 2.69 -1.89
N LEU A 141 13.23 3.57 -1.03
CA LEU A 141 12.82 4.95 -1.40
C LEU A 141 13.90 5.71 -2.19
N ARG A 142 15.18 5.57 -1.83
CA ARG A 142 16.29 6.24 -2.53
C ARG A 142 16.39 5.84 -4.00
N GLN A 143 16.08 4.59 -4.35
CA GLN A 143 16.08 4.16 -5.75
C GLN A 143 14.88 4.73 -6.51
N LEU A 144 13.71 4.80 -5.87
CA LEU A 144 12.53 5.47 -6.45
C LEU A 144 12.82 6.95 -6.72
N LEU A 145 13.42 7.68 -5.77
CA LEU A 145 13.75 9.10 -5.97
C LEU A 145 14.75 9.31 -7.13
N LYS A 146 15.72 8.40 -7.30
CA LYS A 146 16.64 8.44 -8.46
C LYS A 146 15.92 8.18 -9.78
N GLU A 147 15.03 7.19 -9.81
CA GLU A 147 14.21 6.86 -10.98
C GLU A 147 13.31 8.03 -11.39
N LEU A 148 12.64 8.66 -10.43
CA LEU A 148 11.72 9.77 -10.67
C LEU A 148 12.43 11.09 -10.97
N SER A 149 13.67 11.25 -10.50
CA SER A 149 14.50 12.46 -10.71
C SER A 149 13.73 13.78 -10.48
N PRO A 150 13.08 13.97 -9.31
CA PRO A 150 12.31 15.18 -9.03
C PRO A 150 13.24 16.41 -8.98
N SER A 151 12.75 17.55 -9.48
CA SER A 151 13.47 18.83 -9.41
C SER A 151 13.57 19.38 -8.00
N THR A 152 12.61 19.07 -7.13
CA THR A 152 12.57 19.50 -5.73
C THR A 152 11.91 18.42 -4.89
N VAL A 153 12.49 18.13 -3.72
CA VAL A 153 11.96 17.14 -2.76
C VAL A 153 11.60 17.88 -1.49
N LEU A 154 10.33 17.78 -1.10
CA LEU A 154 9.81 18.30 0.16
C LEU A 154 9.39 17.12 1.03
N LEU A 155 10.00 16.98 2.20
CA LEU A 155 9.56 16.03 3.21
C LEU A 155 8.60 16.74 4.15
N MET A 156 7.37 16.22 4.26
CA MET A 156 6.43 16.71 5.27
C MET A 156 6.78 16.06 6.62
N SER A 157 7.19 16.88 7.58
CA SER A 157 7.44 16.51 8.97
C SER A 157 6.88 17.60 9.88
N GLU A 158 6.38 17.20 11.05
CA GLU A 158 6.00 18.11 12.14
C GLU A 158 7.24 18.68 12.84
#